data_AF-A0A950PN75-F1
#
_entry.id   AF-A0A950PN75-F1
#
_cell.length_a   1.000
_cell.length_b   1.000
_cell.length_c   1.000
_cell.angle_alpha   90.00
_cell.angle_beta   90.00
_cell.angle_gamma   90.00
#
_symmetry.space_group_name_H-M   'P 1'
#
loop_
_entity.id
_entity.type
_entity.pdbx_description
1 polymer ?
#
loop_
_entity_poly.entity_id
_entity_poly.type
_entity_poly.pdbx_seq_one_letter_code
_entity_poly.pdbx_strand_id
1 'polypeptide(L)'
;MSPWVSRIENGLQAPTERNIRGWCTVCGAEEQIPDLIATARSVESAYLEWAKQSRAGMRRLGVGDLHSIATYQQTSTFHIHEPIVMPGIFQTEAYIRQMLAF
;
A
#
# COMPACT_ATOMS: atom_id res chain seq x y z
N MET A 1 -16.93 19.82 6.79
CA MET A 1 -15.96 18.70 6.94
C MET A 1 -14.55 19.27 6.87
N SER A 2 -13.66 18.92 7.80
CA SER A 2 -12.31 19.50 7.82
C SER A 2 -11.50 19.06 6.59
N PRO A 3 -10.67 19.94 5.98
CA PRO A 3 -9.99 19.66 4.71
C PRO A 3 -8.94 18.54 4.78
N TRP A 4 -8.54 18.12 5.98
CA TRP A 4 -7.65 16.97 6.16
C TRP A 4 -8.38 15.62 6.00
N VAL A 5 -9.69 15.55 6.25
CA VAL A 5 -10.48 14.31 6.09
C VAL A 5 -10.46 13.88 4.62
N SER A 6 -10.88 14.77 3.73
CA SER A 6 -10.92 14.50 2.29
C SER A 6 -9.54 14.16 1.72
N ARG A 7 -8.47 14.81 2.18
CA ARG A 7 -7.11 14.50 1.71
C ARG A 7 -6.62 13.12 2.16
N ILE A 8 -7.02 12.66 3.35
CA ILE A 8 -6.72 11.29 3.80
C ILE A 8 -7.52 10.27 3.00
N GLU A 9 -8.82 10.51 2.79
CA GLU A 9 -9.70 9.61 2.01
C GLU A 9 -9.22 9.43 0.57
N ASN A 10 -8.68 10.49 -0.03
CA ASN A 10 -8.12 10.44 -1.39
C ASN A 10 -6.64 10.02 -1.44
N GLY A 11 -6.06 9.59 -0.31
CA GLY A 11 -4.66 9.16 -0.25
C GLY A 11 -3.62 10.28 -0.48
N LEU A 12 -4.04 11.54 -0.49
CA LEU A 12 -3.18 12.71 -0.70
C LEU A 12 -2.38 13.09 0.55
N GLN A 13 -2.75 12.56 1.72
CA GLN A 13 -2.01 12.76 2.96
C GLN A 13 -2.15 11.53 3.88
N ALA A 14 -1.06 11.11 4.51
CA ALA A 14 -1.11 10.17 5.63
C ALA A 14 -1.81 10.79 6.86
N PRO A 15 -2.55 9.99 7.66
CA PRO A 15 -3.13 10.46 8.91
C PRO A 15 -2.03 10.79 9.93
N THR A 16 -2.06 12.00 10.48
CA THR A 16 -1.23 12.36 11.65
C THR A 16 -1.92 11.93 12.94
N GLU A 17 -1.17 11.79 14.03
CA GLU A 17 -1.75 11.50 15.35
C GLU A 17 -2.86 12.49 15.73
N ARG A 18 -2.69 13.78 15.41
CA ARG A 18 -3.73 14.81 15.62
C ARG A 18 -4.99 14.52 14.81
N ASN A 19 -4.86 14.05 13.57
CA ASN A 19 -6.02 13.70 12.73
C ASN A 19 -6.75 12.49 13.31
N ILE A 20 -6.02 11.47 13.75
CA ILE A 20 -6.59 10.26 14.38
C ILE A 20 -7.38 10.63 15.63
N ARG A 21 -6.78 11.41 16.54
CA ARG A 21 -7.46 11.88 17.76
C ARG A 21 -8.72 12.69 17.43
N GLY A 22 -8.60 13.66 16.51
CA GLY A 22 -9.72 14.49 16.10
C GLY A 22 -10.86 13.70 15.45
N TRP A 23 -10.54 12.68 14.67
CA TRP A 23 -11.54 11.79 14.06
C TRP A 23 -12.25 10.93 15.09
N CYS A 24 -11.50 10.27 15.99
CA CYS A 24 -12.06 9.47 17.07
C CYS A 24 -13.01 10.27 17.96
N THR A 25 -12.68 11.52 18.30
CA THR A 25 -13.58 12.38 19.08
C THR A 25 -14.88 12.71 18.35
N VAL A 26 -14.82 12.97 17.04
CA VAL A 26 -16.03 13.22 16.24
C VAL A 26 -16.90 11.96 16.13
N CYS A 27 -16.27 10.79 16.09
CA CYS A 27 -16.96 9.50 16.00
C CYS A 27 -17.39 8.93 17.37
N GLY A 28 -16.99 9.55 18.49
CA GLY A 28 -17.21 9.01 19.83
C GLY A 28 -16.51 7.66 20.07
N ALA A 29 -15.31 7.49 19.49
CA ALA A 29 -14.51 6.27 19.51
C ALA A 29 -13.11 6.53 20.10
N GLU A 30 -13.02 7.34 21.15
CA GLU A 30 -11.77 7.73 21.78
C GLU A 30 -10.96 6.54 22.34
N GLU A 31 -11.63 5.44 22.69
CA GLU A 31 -10.99 4.21 23.16
C GLU A 31 -10.11 3.56 22.09
N GLN A 32 -10.37 3.81 20.80
CA GLN A 32 -9.61 3.27 19.68
C GLN A 32 -8.32 4.06 19.39
N ILE A 33 -8.15 5.24 20.01
CA ILE A 33 -7.01 6.13 19.73
C ILE A 33 -5.65 5.42 19.91
N PRO A 34 -5.38 4.69 21.01
CA PRO A 34 -4.08 4.05 21.20
C PRO A 34 -3.77 3.03 20.10
N ASP A 35 -4.74 2.19 19.77
CA ASP A 35 -4.61 1.13 18.77
C ASP A 35 -4.41 1.71 17.37
N LEU A 36 -5.23 2.69 16.98
CA LEU A 36 -5.10 3.33 15.67
C LEU A 36 -3.77 4.07 15.49
N ILE A 37 -3.24 4.70 16.54
CA ILE A 37 -1.90 5.30 16.50
C ILE A 37 -0.83 4.22 16.32
N ALA A 38 -0.94 3.11 17.05
CA ALA A 38 0.00 1.99 16.92
C ALA A 38 -0.05 1.38 15.50
N THR A 39 -1.24 1.18 14.95
CA THR A 39 -1.44 0.71 13.57
C THR A 39 -0.83 1.68 12.57
N ALA A 40 -1.07 3.00 12.70
CA ALA A 40 -0.52 3.99 11.79
C ALA A 40 1.01 3.97 11.76
N ARG A 41 1.67 3.85 12.92
CA ARG A 41 3.13 3.72 13.03
C ARG A 41 3.66 2.42 12.42
N SER A 42 2.93 1.33 12.60
CA SER A 42 3.26 0.03 11.99
C SER A 42 3.23 0.11 10.47
N VAL A 43 2.18 0.72 9.89
CA VAL A 43 2.04 0.92 8.44
C VAL A 43 3.15 1.83 7.90
N GLU A 44 3.46 2.94 8.58
CA GLU A 44 4.55 3.84 8.18
C GLU A 44 5.91 3.11 8.17
N SER A 45 6.18 2.30 9.20
CA SER A 45 7.40 1.49 9.28
C SER A 45 7.48 0.46 8.15
N ALA A 46 6.38 -0.26 7.89
CA ALA A 46 6.29 -1.23 6.80
C ALA A 46 6.51 -0.57 5.43
N TYR A 47 5.94 0.62 5.22
CA TYR A 47 6.13 1.38 3.99
C TYR A 47 7.60 1.82 3.80
N LEU A 48 8.24 2.32 4.86
CA LEU A 48 9.65 2.71 4.80
C LEU A 48 10.57 1.52 4.50
N GLU A 49 10.32 0.38 5.12
CA GLU A 49 11.07 -0.85 4.85
C GLU A 49 10.83 -1.34 3.41
N TRP A 50 9.59 -1.33 2.93
CA TRP A 50 9.27 -1.65 1.55
C TRP A 50 9.97 -0.70 0.57
N ALA A 51 9.95 0.61 0.82
CA ALA A 51 10.59 1.61 -0.02
C ALA A 51 12.12 1.41 -0.06
N LYS A 52 12.73 1.07 1.09
CA LYS A 52 14.15 0.74 1.20
C LYS A 52 14.51 -0.53 0.43
N GLN A 53 13.70 -1.59 0.54
CA GLN A 53 13.88 -2.83 -0.22
C GLN A 53 13.70 -2.60 -1.72
N SER A 54 12.73 -1.79 -2.11
CA SER A 54 12.46 -1.44 -3.51
C SER A 54 13.61 -0.67 -4.16
N ARG A 55 14.32 0.19 -3.39
CA ARG A 55 15.53 0.89 -3.85
C ARG A 55 16.70 -0.03 -4.17
N ALA A 56 16.79 -1.21 -3.55
CA ALA A 56 17.79 -2.22 -3.91
C ALA A 56 17.49 -2.93 -5.25
N GLY A 57 16.44 -2.48 -5.94
CA GLY A 57 15.96 -3.00 -7.21
C GLY A 57 14.90 -4.07 -7.00
N MET A 58 13.83 -3.98 -7.80
CA MET A 58 12.75 -4.99 -7.86
C MET A 58 13.26 -6.40 -8.23
N ARG A 59 14.54 -6.58 -8.57
CA ARG A 59 15.14 -7.89 -8.84
C ARG A 59 15.03 -8.84 -7.64
N ARG A 60 15.10 -8.34 -6.40
CA ARG A 60 14.87 -9.16 -5.20
C ARG A 60 13.38 -9.41 -4.89
N LEU A 61 12.50 -8.47 -5.25
CA LEU A 61 11.06 -8.53 -4.95
C LEU A 61 10.22 -9.21 -6.05
N GLY A 62 10.69 -9.23 -7.30
CA GLY A 62 9.94 -9.73 -8.47
C GLY A 62 10.63 -10.85 -9.27
N VAL A 63 11.94 -11.07 -9.10
CA VAL A 63 12.67 -12.17 -9.77
C VAL A 63 13.28 -13.15 -8.76
N GLY A 64 13.58 -12.68 -7.55
CA GLY A 64 14.29 -13.45 -6.52
C GLY A 64 13.42 -14.43 -5.73
N ASP A 65 12.11 -14.24 -5.66
CA ASP A 65 11.23 -15.15 -4.93
C ASP A 65 10.55 -16.14 -5.88
N LEU A 66 11.37 -17.05 -6.41
CA LEU A 66 10.95 -18.27 -7.12
C LEU A 66 9.89 -19.07 -6.35
N HIS A 67 9.74 -18.82 -5.04
CA HIS A 67 8.72 -19.44 -4.19
C HIS A 67 7.30 -19.04 -4.61
N SER A 68 7.09 -17.82 -5.10
CA SER A 68 5.78 -17.35 -5.57
C SER A 68 5.37 -18.00 -6.89
N ILE A 69 6.32 -18.28 -7.80
CA ILE A 69 6.01 -18.83 -9.13
C ILE A 69 5.29 -20.18 -9.03
N ALA A 70 5.73 -21.05 -8.13
CA ALA A 70 5.08 -22.35 -7.92
C ALA A 70 3.63 -22.20 -7.44
N THR A 71 3.39 -21.29 -6.49
CA THR A 71 2.04 -20.97 -6.00
C THR A 71 1.19 -20.36 -7.11
N TYR A 72 1.73 -19.43 -7.90
CA TYR A 72 1.05 -18.84 -9.05
C TYR A 72 0.67 -19.89 -10.10
N GLN A 73 1.56 -20.83 -10.42
CA GLN A 73 1.30 -21.92 -11.37
C GLN A 73 0.18 -22.87 -10.89
N GLN A 74 0.06 -23.07 -9.57
CA GLN A 74 -0.98 -23.91 -8.98
C GLN A 74 -2.32 -23.18 -8.75
N THR A 75 -2.32 -21.84 -8.82
CA THR A 75 -3.51 -21.03 -8.57
C THR A 75 -4.33 -20.90 -9.85
N SER A 76 -5.57 -21.43 -9.83
CA SER A 76 -6.50 -21.36 -10.97
C SER A 76 -7.40 -20.12 -10.95
N THR A 77 -7.55 -19.46 -9.80
CA THR A 77 -8.40 -18.28 -9.63
C THR A 77 -7.68 -17.22 -8.80
N PHE A 78 -7.56 -16.03 -9.36
CA PHE A 78 -6.95 -14.88 -8.69
C PHE A 78 -8.00 -13.78 -8.45
N HIS A 79 -8.09 -13.30 -7.21
CA HIS A 79 -8.79 -12.06 -6.90
C HIS A 79 -7.73 -10.98 -6.62
N ILE A 80 -7.53 -10.10 -7.60
CA ILE A 80 -6.49 -9.07 -7.56
C ILE A 80 -7.17 -7.70 -7.63
N HIS A 81 -6.78 -6.80 -6.73
CA HIS A 81 -7.22 -5.41 -6.76
C HIS A 81 -6.00 -4.50 -6.96
N GLU A 82 -5.81 -4.03 -8.19
CA GLU A 82 -4.75 -3.10 -8.56
C GLU A 82 -5.40 -1.85 -9.19
N PRO A 83 -5.54 -0.75 -8.44
CA PRO A 83 -6.37 0.38 -8.86
C PRO A 83 -5.70 1.29 -9.90
N ILE A 84 -4.39 1.17 -10.11
CA ILE A 84 -3.59 2.12 -10.92
C ILE A 84 -2.94 1.44 -12.13
N VAL A 85 -2.52 0.18 -11.99
CA VAL A 85 -1.78 -0.55 -13.04
C VAL A 85 -2.36 -1.93 -13.28
N MET A 86 -2.11 -2.50 -14.46
CA MET A 86 -2.44 -3.90 -14.72
C MET A 86 -1.65 -4.80 -13.77
N PRO A 87 -2.24 -5.88 -13.21
CA PRO A 87 -1.51 -6.80 -12.35
C PRO A 87 -0.24 -7.33 -13.02
N GLY A 88 0.86 -7.41 -12.25
CA GLY A 88 2.20 -7.75 -12.73
C GLY A 88 2.26 -9.00 -13.62
N ILE A 89 1.47 -10.02 -13.30
CA ILE A 89 1.39 -11.28 -14.07
C ILE A 89 0.86 -11.13 -15.50
N PHE A 90 0.12 -10.05 -15.78
CA PHE A 90 -0.41 -9.74 -17.11
C PHE A 90 0.42 -8.66 -17.82
N GLN A 91 1.43 -8.10 -17.15
CA GLN A 91 2.25 -7.06 -17.73
C GLN A 91 3.21 -7.66 -18.75
N THR A 92 3.12 -7.17 -19.99
CA THR A 92 4.09 -7.51 -21.05
C THR A 92 5.27 -6.55 -20.99
N GLU A 93 6.40 -6.93 -21.61
CA GLU A 93 7.54 -6.02 -21.74
C GLU A 93 7.13 -4.67 -22.36
N ALA A 94 6.29 -4.70 -23.41
CA ALA A 94 5.79 -3.49 -24.05
C ALA A 94 4.96 -2.62 -23.10
N TYR A 95 4.08 -3.22 -22.30
CA TYR A 95 3.30 -2.51 -21.27
C TYR A 95 4.21 -1.85 -20.24
N ILE A 96 5.16 -2.60 -19.69
CA ILE A 96 6.09 -2.12 -18.65
C ILE A 96 6.91 -0.95 -19.17
N ARG A 97 7.44 -1.05 -20.40
CA ARG A 97 8.22 0.03 -21.03
C ARG A 97 7.41 1.32 -21.17
N GLN A 98 6.13 1.22 -21.54
CA GLN A 98 5.26 2.39 -21.64
C GLN A 98 4.90 2.96 -20.26
N MET A 99 4.61 2.10 -19.28
CA MET A 99 4.31 2.51 -17.91
C MET A 99 5.48 3.28 -17.25
N LEU A 100 6.72 2.82 -17.45
CA LEU A 100 7.92 3.44 -16.90
C LEU A 100 8.38 4.72 -17.62
N ALA A 101 7.77 5.05 -18.75
CA ALA A 101 8.09 6.26 -19.52
C ALA A 101 7.31 7.51 -19.05
N PHE A 102 6.34 7.33 -18.15
CA PHE A 102 5.65 8.41 -17.43
C PHE A 102 6.41 8.82 -16.16
#